data_AF-A0A0S6UH05-F1
#
_entry.id   AF-A0A0S6UH05-F1
#
_cell.length_a   1.000
_cell.length_b   1.000
_cell.length_c   1.000
_cell.angle_alpha   90.00
_cell.angle_beta   90.00
_cell.angle_gamma   90.00
#
_symmetry.space_group_name_H-M   'P 1'
#
loop_
_entity.id
_entity.type
_entity.pdbx_description
1 polymer ?
#
loop_
_entity_poly.entity_id
_entity_poly.type
_entity_poly.pdbx_seq_one_letter_code
_entity_poly.pdbx_strand_id
1 'polypeptide(L)'
;MAQGKLRKVFPGGNTCEGFYSFYDYIIEPDATRIFIVKGGPGVGKSTFMRKIGEAMLARGYNVEYHCCSSDNDSLDAVVIPAIKVALIDGTAPHIVDPKNPGAVDEIIHLGDFWDEAQMRAHKDEILKANARVDRLYRIAYSALREAKVIRDEWESYVSECMHESQVNRAVAGLLQAIFGGVAPRYDRPARMRHLFATAITPDGIITGHVESLLQDVQQIYTLAGEPGSGVPQVLGRIADLAHEKGLYAEVYHCPFNPRNIDLVILPEIKVAAMNIQPPHSYDPSSLPDLTAMKLNLSSFIDRDKLAVYSHELSSAAYRYQACLDRAVAYIRQAKLTHDYMEKFYVPAMNFEAINAKRQEILQRILNYAAEFPGVLEEAS
;
A
#
# COMPACT_ATOMS: atom_id res chain seq x y z
N MET A 1 15.55 25.10 -7.17
CA MET A 1 15.58 23.98 -6.21
C MET A 1 15.33 22.71 -7.00
N ALA A 2 15.94 21.59 -6.63
CA ALA A 2 15.57 20.30 -7.20
C ALA A 2 14.12 19.97 -6.81
N GLN A 3 13.39 19.27 -7.70
CA GLN A 3 12.05 18.78 -7.39
C GLN A 3 12.14 17.70 -6.31
N GLY A 4 11.18 17.66 -5.38
CA GLY A 4 11.15 16.64 -4.34
C GLY A 4 10.90 15.24 -4.89
N LYS A 5 11.23 14.21 -4.11
CA LYS A 5 10.99 12.80 -4.47
C LYS A 5 9.55 12.41 -4.18
N LEU A 6 8.94 11.67 -5.10
CA LEU A 6 7.61 11.09 -4.93
C LEU A 6 7.72 9.59 -4.64
N ARG A 7 7.11 9.17 -3.53
CA ARG A 7 6.85 7.76 -3.22
C ARG A 7 5.38 7.45 -3.45
N LYS A 8 5.06 6.24 -3.94
CA LYS A 8 3.68 5.76 -4.07
C LYS A 8 3.51 4.47 -3.28
N VAL A 9 2.44 4.39 -2.50
CA VAL A 9 2.10 3.25 -1.64
C VAL A 9 0.59 3.06 -1.64
N PHE A 10 0.10 1.96 -1.06
CA PHE A 10 -1.33 1.78 -0.79
C PHE A 10 -1.54 1.59 0.72
N PRO A 11 -2.43 2.37 1.35
CA PRO A 11 -2.76 2.23 2.76
C PRO A 11 -3.85 1.19 3.00
N GLY A 12 -4.54 0.73 1.96
CA GLY A 12 -5.54 -0.32 2.02
C GLY A 12 -5.50 -1.21 0.79
N GLY A 13 -6.12 -2.39 0.89
CA GLY A 13 -6.11 -3.38 -0.19
C GLY A 13 -7.38 -4.23 -0.26
N ASN A 14 -7.72 -4.67 -1.47
CA ASN A 14 -8.73 -5.70 -1.71
C ASN A 14 -8.08 -7.09 -1.54
N THR A 15 -8.30 -7.74 -0.40
CA THR A 15 -7.55 -8.96 -0.02
C THR A 15 -8.44 -10.18 0.19
N CYS A 16 -7.84 -11.35 0.45
CA CYS A 16 -8.57 -12.54 0.87
C CYS A 16 -9.27 -12.39 2.23
N GLU A 17 -8.94 -11.37 3.02
CA GLU A 17 -9.65 -11.05 4.27
C GLU A 17 -10.74 -9.97 4.07
N GLY A 18 -10.96 -9.52 2.82
CA GLY A 18 -11.82 -8.38 2.49
C GLY A 18 -11.01 -7.10 2.31
N PHE A 19 -11.65 -5.94 2.56
CA PHE A 19 -10.92 -4.68 2.62
C PHE A 19 -10.01 -4.70 3.85
N TYR A 20 -8.69 -4.70 3.63
CA TYR A 20 -7.70 -4.68 4.69
C TYR A 20 -7.09 -3.28 4.78
N SER A 21 -6.99 -2.74 5.99
CA SER A 21 -6.59 -1.35 6.22
C SER A 21 -5.31 -1.26 7.04
N PHE A 22 -4.35 -0.48 6.54
CA PHE A 22 -3.16 0.00 7.23
C PHE A 22 -3.20 1.53 7.41
N TYR A 23 -4.40 2.13 7.44
CA TYR A 23 -4.55 3.58 7.54
C TYR A 23 -3.91 4.17 8.80
N ASP A 24 -3.88 3.42 9.90
CA ASP A 24 -3.19 3.80 11.14
C ASP A 24 -1.67 3.97 10.98
N TYR A 25 -1.09 3.49 9.87
CA TYR A 25 0.34 3.61 9.55
C TYR A 25 0.63 4.67 8.47
N ILE A 26 -0.38 5.43 8.02
CA ILE A 26 -0.19 6.53 7.05
C ILE A 26 0.77 7.56 7.64
N ILE A 27 0.52 8.00 8.87
CA ILE A 27 1.34 8.99 9.59
C ILE A 27 1.26 8.73 11.09
N GLU A 28 2.29 9.16 11.83
CA GLU A 28 2.34 8.99 13.28
C GLU A 28 1.30 9.86 14.02
N PRO A 29 0.82 9.41 15.19
CA PRO A 29 -0.14 10.17 15.99
C PRO A 29 0.37 11.53 16.49
N ASP A 30 1.69 11.71 16.59
CA ASP A 30 2.35 12.96 16.98
C ASP A 30 2.61 13.91 15.79
N ALA A 31 1.89 13.72 14.68
CA ALA A 31 1.97 14.56 13.51
C ALA A 31 1.76 16.04 13.83
N THR A 32 2.37 16.92 13.04
CA THR A 32 2.13 18.36 13.13
C THR A 32 0.69 18.69 12.78
N ARG A 33 0.16 18.05 11.73
CA ARG A 33 -1.25 18.18 11.37
C ARG A 33 -1.77 17.01 10.54
N ILE A 34 -3.00 16.58 10.84
CA ILE A 34 -3.74 15.60 10.05
C ILE A 34 -5.05 16.24 9.59
N PHE A 35 -5.19 16.40 8.27
CA PHE A 35 -6.41 16.88 7.63
C PHE A 35 -7.23 15.70 7.11
N ILE A 36 -8.36 15.43 7.73
CA ILE A 36 -9.29 14.38 7.33
C ILE A 36 -10.30 14.98 6.36
N VAL A 37 -10.15 14.68 5.07
CA VAL A 37 -11.02 15.16 4.00
C VAL A 37 -12.24 14.24 3.92
N LYS A 38 -13.43 14.77 4.19
CA LYS A 38 -14.70 14.02 4.09
C LYS A 38 -15.60 14.61 3.01
N GLY A 39 -16.30 13.74 2.29
CA GLY A 39 -17.29 14.15 1.30
C GLY A 39 -17.75 13.00 0.42
N GLY A 40 -18.76 13.25 -0.41
CA GLY A 40 -19.35 12.22 -1.28
C GLY A 40 -18.40 11.66 -2.37
N PRO A 41 -18.85 10.65 -3.12
CA PRO A 41 -18.22 10.18 -4.36
C PRO A 41 -17.97 11.33 -5.35
N GLY A 42 -16.86 11.33 -6.08
CA GLY A 42 -16.60 12.31 -7.15
C GLY A 42 -16.45 13.78 -6.74
N VAL A 43 -16.52 14.13 -5.45
CA VAL A 43 -16.47 15.54 -4.98
C VAL A 43 -15.09 16.19 -5.08
N GLY A 44 -14.11 15.51 -5.67
CA GLY A 44 -12.76 16.04 -5.90
C GLY A 44 -11.77 15.85 -4.75
N LYS A 45 -12.00 14.92 -3.81
CA LYS A 45 -11.09 14.62 -2.68
C LYS A 45 -9.67 14.28 -3.15
N SER A 46 -9.54 13.29 -4.03
CA SER A 46 -8.25 12.90 -4.64
C SER A 46 -7.58 14.08 -5.33
N THR A 47 -8.31 14.83 -6.15
CA THR A 47 -7.79 16.04 -6.84
C THR A 47 -7.36 17.13 -5.87
N PHE A 48 -8.07 17.31 -4.76
CA PHE A 48 -7.74 18.26 -3.70
C PHE A 48 -6.38 17.92 -3.10
N MET A 49 -6.18 16.66 -2.70
CA MET A 49 -4.94 16.17 -2.11
C MET A 49 -3.79 16.18 -3.11
N ARG A 50 -4.01 15.67 -4.33
CA ARG A 50 -3.01 15.59 -5.40
C ARG A 50 -2.42 16.95 -5.71
N LYS A 51 -3.24 17.99 -5.89
CA LYS A 51 -2.77 19.35 -6.20
C LYS A 51 -1.95 19.97 -5.07
N ILE A 52 -2.26 19.64 -3.81
CA ILE A 52 -1.44 20.06 -2.66
C ILE A 52 -0.10 19.33 -2.69
N GLY A 53 -0.10 18.01 -2.92
CA GLY A 53 1.12 17.21 -3.06
C GLY A 53 2.04 17.70 -4.19
N GLU A 54 1.48 17.98 -5.37
CA GLU A 54 2.20 18.57 -6.51
C GLU A 54 2.83 19.92 -6.16
N ALA A 55 2.09 20.77 -5.44
CA ALA A 55 2.61 22.07 -5.00
C ALA A 55 3.78 21.94 -4.02
N MET A 56 3.79 20.92 -3.16
CA MET A 56 4.87 20.63 -2.21
C MET A 56 6.08 19.99 -2.91
N LEU A 57 5.87 19.05 -3.83
CA LEU A 57 6.92 18.47 -4.68
C LEU A 57 7.66 19.55 -5.49
N ALA A 58 6.92 20.47 -6.11
CA ALA A 58 7.49 21.59 -6.87
C ALA A 58 8.34 22.54 -6.01
N ARG A 59 8.15 22.52 -4.69
CA ARG A 59 8.94 23.28 -3.70
C ARG A 59 10.11 22.49 -3.10
N GLY A 60 10.35 21.27 -3.58
CA GLY A 60 11.47 20.43 -3.13
C GLY A 60 11.14 19.47 -1.98
N TYR A 61 9.91 19.48 -1.45
CA TYR A 61 9.53 18.54 -0.39
C TYR A 61 9.28 17.14 -0.96
N ASN A 62 9.81 16.12 -0.29
CA ASN A 62 9.41 14.74 -0.56
C ASN A 62 7.93 14.55 -0.19
N VAL A 63 7.22 13.79 -1.02
CA VAL A 63 5.79 13.53 -0.84
C VAL A 63 5.50 12.05 -1.03
N GLU A 64 4.60 11.51 -0.22
CA GLU A 64 4.05 10.19 -0.41
C GLU A 64 2.60 10.28 -0.91
N TYR A 65 2.32 9.61 -2.02
CA TYR A 65 0.97 9.36 -2.50
C TYR A 65 0.52 8.00 -2.02
N HIS A 66 -0.53 8.00 -1.22
CA HIS A 66 -1.23 6.82 -0.77
C HIS A 66 -2.39 6.59 -1.74
N CYS A 67 -2.17 5.71 -2.72
CA CYS A 67 -3.08 5.41 -3.82
C CYS A 67 -4.28 4.60 -3.33
N CYS A 68 -5.43 4.77 -3.99
CA CYS A 68 -6.64 4.00 -3.70
C CYS A 68 -6.56 2.61 -4.36
N SER A 69 -6.79 1.53 -3.60
CA SER A 69 -6.86 0.17 -4.18
C SER A 69 -8.14 -0.07 -5.00
N SER A 70 -9.13 0.81 -4.88
CA SER A 70 -10.44 0.68 -5.49
C SER A 70 -10.65 1.60 -6.71
N ASP A 71 -9.74 2.53 -6.94
CA ASP A 71 -9.74 3.43 -8.08
C ASP A 71 -8.31 3.87 -8.42
N ASN A 72 -7.79 3.38 -9.54
CA ASN A 72 -6.41 3.54 -9.99
C ASN A 72 -5.95 5.01 -10.15
N ASP A 73 -6.89 5.93 -10.39
CA ASP A 73 -6.62 7.36 -10.57
C ASP A 73 -6.81 8.19 -9.28
N SER A 74 -7.22 7.55 -8.19
CA SER A 74 -7.53 8.21 -6.93
C SER A 74 -6.44 8.05 -5.86
N LEU A 75 -6.38 9.06 -4.99
CA LEU A 75 -5.55 9.06 -3.78
C LEU A 75 -6.45 8.97 -2.57
N ASP A 76 -6.05 8.13 -1.63
CA ASP A 76 -6.61 8.00 -0.29
C ASP A 76 -5.90 8.93 0.70
N ALA A 77 -4.61 9.21 0.48
CA ALA A 77 -3.89 10.20 1.29
C ALA A 77 -2.69 10.82 0.56
N VAL A 78 -2.25 11.97 1.08
CA VAL A 78 -0.99 12.63 0.75
C VAL A 78 -0.25 12.94 2.04
N VAL A 79 0.99 12.50 2.14
CA VAL A 79 1.86 12.78 3.30
C VAL A 79 3.06 13.60 2.85
N ILE A 80 3.42 14.61 3.64
CA ILE A 80 4.65 15.40 3.48
C ILE A 80 5.52 15.09 4.69
N PRO A 81 6.38 14.04 4.63
CA PRO A 81 6.97 13.44 5.83
C PRO A 81 7.81 14.42 6.65
N ALA A 82 8.57 15.29 5.98
CA ALA A 82 9.53 16.17 6.63
C ALA A 82 8.90 17.22 7.56
N ILE A 83 7.62 17.57 7.33
CA ILE A 83 6.87 18.51 8.17
C ILE A 83 5.75 17.80 8.95
N LYS A 84 5.71 16.45 8.89
CA LYS A 84 4.69 15.61 9.52
C LYS A 84 3.25 16.08 9.27
N VAL A 85 2.93 16.42 8.03
CA VAL A 85 1.56 16.79 7.63
C VAL A 85 0.96 15.70 6.74
N ALA A 86 -0.28 15.30 7.02
CA ALA A 86 -1.06 14.40 6.17
C ALA A 86 -2.41 15.01 5.78
N LEU A 87 -2.85 14.68 4.56
CA LEU A 87 -4.24 14.77 4.14
C LEU A 87 -4.75 13.35 3.88
N ILE A 88 -5.87 12.97 4.48
CA ILE A 88 -6.40 11.60 4.45
C ILE A 88 -7.89 11.65 4.09
N ASP A 89 -8.33 10.84 3.13
CA ASP A 89 -9.74 10.60 2.88
C ASP A 89 -10.34 9.81 4.04
N GLY A 90 -11.29 10.43 4.76
CA GLY A 90 -11.98 9.83 5.89
C GLY A 90 -13.36 9.24 5.54
N THR A 91 -13.65 9.02 4.26
CA THR A 91 -14.95 8.54 3.77
C THR A 91 -14.96 7.01 3.68
N ALA A 92 -16.09 6.36 3.97
CA ALA A 92 -16.22 4.90 3.83
C ALA A 92 -15.75 4.39 2.45
N PRO A 93 -15.05 3.24 2.36
CA PRO A 93 -14.71 2.30 3.44
C PRO A 93 -13.53 2.75 4.32
N HIS A 94 -12.91 3.89 4.02
CA HIS A 94 -11.72 4.47 4.64
C HIS A 94 -12.06 5.31 5.88
N ILE A 95 -12.93 4.80 6.76
CA ILE A 95 -13.44 5.61 7.88
C ILE A 95 -12.28 5.98 8.81
N VAL A 96 -11.93 7.27 8.80
CA VAL A 96 -10.95 7.87 9.71
C VAL A 96 -11.67 9.00 10.45
N ASP A 97 -11.71 8.91 11.77
CA ASP A 97 -12.21 9.96 12.65
C ASP A 97 -11.05 10.60 13.42
N PRO A 98 -11.14 11.91 13.74
CA PRO A 98 -10.15 12.60 14.56
C PRO A 98 -9.86 11.86 15.87
N LYS A 99 -8.59 11.56 16.14
CA LYS A 99 -8.16 10.95 17.42
C LYS A 99 -7.82 12.02 18.46
N ASN A 100 -7.25 13.13 18.01
CA ASN A 100 -6.83 14.30 18.78
C ASN A 100 -7.38 15.60 18.13
N PRO A 101 -8.71 15.82 18.16
CA PRO A 101 -9.35 16.96 17.49
C PRO A 101 -8.77 18.31 17.93
N GLY A 102 -8.49 19.19 16.98
CA GLY A 102 -8.00 20.55 17.23
C GLY A 102 -6.51 20.64 17.54
N ALA A 103 -5.97 19.68 18.29
CA ALA A 103 -4.53 19.57 18.56
C ALA A 103 -3.77 19.12 17.29
N VAL A 104 -4.17 17.99 16.71
CA VAL A 104 -3.52 17.40 15.52
C VAL A 104 -4.53 17.22 14.38
N ASP A 105 -5.71 16.70 14.69
CA ASP A 105 -6.70 16.30 13.69
C ASP A 105 -7.71 17.41 13.38
N GLU A 106 -8.07 17.54 12.10
CA GLU A 106 -9.10 18.45 11.61
C GLU A 106 -9.88 17.84 10.46
N ILE A 107 -11.20 17.99 10.48
CA ILE A 107 -12.05 17.59 9.36
C ILE A 107 -12.18 18.73 8.36
N ILE A 108 -11.89 18.44 7.10
CA ILE A 108 -12.28 19.28 5.96
C ILE A 108 -13.53 18.64 5.34
N HIS A 109 -14.69 19.25 5.55
CA HIS A 109 -15.97 18.72 5.06
C HIS A 109 -16.30 19.31 3.68
N LEU A 110 -16.02 18.57 2.61
CA LEU A 110 -16.34 18.98 1.24
C LEU A 110 -17.84 18.86 0.91
N GLY A 111 -18.61 18.16 1.75
CA GLY A 111 -20.07 18.09 1.61
C GLY A 111 -20.79 19.42 1.85
N ASP A 112 -20.10 20.43 2.41
CA ASP A 112 -20.66 21.77 2.61
C ASP A 112 -20.84 22.54 1.28
N PHE A 113 -20.28 22.01 0.19
CA PHE A 113 -20.25 22.68 -1.12
C PHE A 113 -21.15 22.02 -2.17
N TRP A 114 -22.12 21.18 -1.77
CA TRP A 114 -23.09 20.62 -2.71
C TRP A 114 -24.45 21.34 -2.71
N ASP A 115 -25.19 21.22 -3.81
CA ASP A 115 -26.62 21.52 -3.85
C ASP A 115 -27.43 20.31 -3.38
N GLU A 116 -27.97 20.39 -2.15
CA GLU A 116 -28.74 19.30 -1.56
C GLU A 116 -30.03 18.99 -2.35
N ALA A 117 -30.69 20.00 -2.92
CA ALA A 117 -31.93 19.79 -3.66
C ALA A 117 -31.67 18.99 -4.95
N GLN A 118 -30.58 19.32 -5.65
CA GLN A 118 -30.14 18.56 -6.82
C GLN A 118 -29.74 17.12 -6.44
N MET A 119 -29.06 16.92 -5.32
CA MET A 119 -28.69 15.59 -4.84
C MET A 119 -29.91 14.74 -4.47
N ARG A 120 -30.89 15.33 -3.78
CA ARG A 120 -32.13 14.65 -3.39
C ARG A 120 -32.97 14.20 -4.58
N ALA A 121 -32.89 14.90 -5.73
CA ALA A 121 -33.58 14.52 -6.95
C ALA A 121 -33.10 13.16 -7.51
N HIS A 122 -31.88 12.73 -7.19
CA HIS A 122 -31.28 11.45 -7.63
C HIS A 122 -31.12 10.43 -6.49
N LYS A 123 -31.86 10.61 -5.40
CA LYS A 123 -31.73 9.79 -4.18
C LYS A 123 -31.85 8.29 -4.46
N ASP A 124 -32.87 7.88 -5.21
CA ASP A 124 -33.15 6.46 -5.41
C ASP A 124 -32.08 5.78 -6.27
N GLU A 125 -31.56 6.49 -7.28
CA GLU A 125 -30.45 6.04 -8.12
C GLU A 125 -29.17 5.90 -7.31
N ILE A 126 -28.85 6.88 -6.46
CA ILE A 126 -27.67 6.85 -5.58
C ILE A 126 -27.76 5.69 -4.60
N LEU A 127 -28.91 5.49 -3.94
CA LEU A 127 -29.10 4.40 -2.99
C LEU A 127 -28.98 3.02 -3.68
N LYS A 128 -29.55 2.87 -4.88
CA LYS A 128 -29.43 1.63 -5.68
C LYS A 128 -27.99 1.37 -6.11
N ALA A 129 -27.28 2.40 -6.56
CA ALA A 129 -25.88 2.29 -6.96
C ALA A 129 -24.98 1.89 -5.78
N ASN A 130 -25.15 2.52 -4.61
CA ASN A 130 -24.43 2.15 -3.38
C ASN A 130 -24.67 0.69 -2.97
N ALA A 131 -25.94 0.27 -2.91
CA ALA A 131 -26.26 -1.12 -2.58
C ALA A 131 -25.67 -2.11 -3.60
N ARG A 132 -25.56 -1.70 -4.87
CA ARG A 132 -24.92 -2.51 -5.92
C ARG A 132 -23.41 -2.59 -5.74
N VAL A 133 -22.73 -1.47 -5.45
CA VAL A 133 -21.30 -1.42 -5.14
C VAL A 133 -20.97 -2.36 -3.98
N ASP A 134 -21.72 -2.26 -2.88
CA ASP A 134 -21.56 -3.14 -1.71
C ASP A 134 -21.67 -4.61 -2.09
N ARG A 135 -22.67 -4.96 -2.92
CA ARG A 135 -22.88 -6.34 -3.36
C ARG A 135 -21.72 -6.82 -4.23
N LEU A 136 -21.21 -5.99 -5.13
CA LEU A 136 -20.10 -6.33 -6.02
C LEU A 136 -18.81 -6.60 -5.22
N TYR A 137 -18.47 -5.74 -4.25
CA TYR A 137 -17.32 -5.98 -3.37
C TYR A 137 -17.47 -7.26 -2.54
N ARG A 138 -18.66 -7.55 -1.99
CA ARG A 138 -18.90 -8.83 -1.27
C ARG A 138 -18.63 -10.04 -2.17
N ILE A 139 -19.00 -9.98 -3.46
CA ILE A 139 -18.72 -11.06 -4.41
C ILE A 139 -17.22 -11.16 -4.70
N ALA A 140 -16.55 -10.02 -4.93
CA ALA A 140 -15.10 -10.00 -5.14
C ALA A 140 -14.33 -10.60 -3.96
N TYR A 141 -14.67 -10.20 -2.72
CA TYR A 141 -14.02 -10.73 -1.52
C TYR A 141 -14.33 -12.20 -1.26
N SER A 142 -15.51 -12.69 -1.65
CA SER A 142 -15.78 -14.12 -1.64
C SER A 142 -14.89 -14.88 -2.62
N ALA A 143 -14.65 -14.35 -3.82
CA ALA A 143 -13.73 -14.95 -4.78
C ALA A 143 -12.27 -14.92 -4.29
N LEU A 144 -11.83 -13.86 -3.61
CA LEU A 144 -10.50 -13.81 -2.98
C LEU A 144 -10.36 -14.80 -1.81
N ARG A 145 -11.41 -15.00 -1.01
CA ARG A 145 -11.43 -16.06 0.01
C ARG A 145 -11.34 -17.46 -0.60
N GLU A 146 -12.06 -17.71 -1.68
CA GLU A 146 -11.98 -18.97 -2.42
C GLU A 146 -10.56 -19.21 -2.95
N ALA A 147 -9.97 -18.18 -3.58
CA ALA A 147 -8.58 -18.21 -4.01
C ALA A 147 -7.62 -18.54 -2.84
N LYS A 148 -7.90 -18.09 -1.61
CA LYS A 148 -7.05 -18.36 -0.45
C LYS A 148 -7.07 -19.82 -0.05
N VAL A 149 -8.24 -20.46 -0.07
CA VAL A 149 -8.35 -21.91 0.19
C VAL A 149 -7.54 -22.70 -0.84
N ILE A 150 -7.64 -22.33 -2.12
CA ILE A 150 -6.88 -22.97 -3.21
C ILE A 150 -5.37 -22.70 -3.07
N ARG A 151 -5.00 -21.49 -2.65
CA ARG A 151 -3.61 -21.11 -2.41
C ARG A 151 -3.03 -21.93 -1.25
N ASP A 152 -3.79 -22.15 -0.18
CA ASP A 152 -3.35 -22.99 0.95
C ASP A 152 -3.14 -24.45 0.54
N GLU A 153 -4.01 -24.98 -0.32
CA GLU A 153 -3.85 -26.29 -0.95
C GLU A 153 -2.54 -26.35 -1.74
N TRP A 154 -2.29 -25.38 -2.64
CA TRP A 154 -1.03 -25.30 -3.39
C TRP A 154 0.18 -25.23 -2.46
N GLU A 155 0.18 -24.28 -1.51
CA GLU A 155 1.30 -24.06 -0.60
C GLU A 155 1.62 -25.32 0.23
N SER A 156 0.61 -26.13 0.56
CA SER A 156 0.79 -27.39 1.30
C SER A 156 1.69 -28.39 0.54
N TYR A 157 1.46 -28.60 -0.76
CA TYR A 157 2.27 -29.53 -1.57
C TYR A 157 3.74 -29.11 -1.64
N VAL A 158 3.98 -27.82 -1.85
CA VAL A 158 5.35 -27.29 -1.95
C VAL A 158 6.04 -27.34 -0.59
N SER A 159 5.35 -26.94 0.48
CA SER A 159 5.91 -26.90 1.84
C SER A 159 6.35 -28.29 2.31
N GLU A 160 5.58 -29.34 2.01
CA GLU A 160 5.90 -30.71 2.38
C GLU A 160 7.15 -31.24 1.65
N CYS A 161 7.53 -30.62 0.53
CA CYS A 161 8.69 -30.98 -0.28
C CYS A 161 9.93 -30.15 0.04
N MET A 162 9.86 -29.22 1.00
CA MET A 162 11.01 -28.37 1.33
C MET A 162 12.04 -29.10 2.20
N HIS A 163 13.32 -28.95 1.86
CA HIS A 163 14.42 -29.32 2.74
C HIS A 163 14.67 -28.22 3.79
N GLU A 164 13.90 -28.23 4.87
CA GLU A 164 13.91 -27.19 5.91
C GLU A 164 15.30 -26.87 6.47
N SER A 165 16.16 -27.88 6.67
CA SER A 165 17.51 -27.67 7.21
C SER A 165 18.41 -26.86 6.27
N GLN A 166 18.24 -27.03 4.95
CA GLN A 166 18.97 -26.28 3.93
C GLN A 166 18.44 -24.85 3.84
N VAL A 167 17.10 -24.68 3.88
CA VAL A 167 16.45 -23.36 3.96
C VAL A 167 16.97 -22.60 5.18
N ASN A 168 16.95 -23.20 6.36
CA ASN A 168 17.41 -22.56 7.59
C ASN A 168 18.87 -22.12 7.53
N ARG A 169 19.75 -22.93 6.92
CA ARG A 169 21.15 -22.57 6.69
C ARG A 169 21.28 -21.36 5.76
N ALA A 170 20.54 -21.36 4.64
CA ALA A 170 20.56 -20.26 3.70
C ALA A 170 20.03 -18.95 4.31
N VAL A 171 18.94 -19.04 5.08
CA VAL A 171 18.35 -17.90 5.80
C VAL A 171 19.30 -17.37 6.86
N ALA A 172 20.01 -18.22 7.60
CA ALA A 172 21.03 -17.76 8.55
C ALA A 172 22.14 -16.97 7.84
N GLY A 173 22.60 -17.44 6.69
CA GLY A 173 23.56 -16.71 5.85
C GLY A 173 23.03 -15.37 5.35
N LEU A 174 21.76 -15.32 4.93
CA LEU A 174 21.08 -14.09 4.51
C LEU A 174 21.00 -13.06 5.66
N LEU A 175 20.55 -13.48 6.84
CA LEU A 175 20.46 -12.60 8.01
C LEU A 175 21.83 -12.08 8.42
N GLN A 176 22.86 -12.92 8.37
CA GLN A 176 24.24 -12.49 8.61
C GLN A 176 24.73 -11.49 7.56
N ALA A 177 24.34 -11.65 6.29
CA ALA A 177 24.71 -10.70 5.23
C ALA A 177 24.03 -9.33 5.41
N ILE A 178 22.74 -9.31 5.79
CA ILE A 178 21.98 -8.06 6.00
C ILE A 178 22.44 -7.32 7.25
N PHE A 179 22.64 -8.05 8.37
CA PHE A 179 22.81 -7.45 9.69
C PHE A 179 24.22 -7.59 10.26
N GLY A 180 25.14 -8.26 9.55
CA GLY A 180 26.53 -8.42 9.97
C GLY A 180 27.21 -7.07 10.14
N GLY A 181 27.62 -6.75 11.37
CA GLY A 181 28.24 -5.45 11.69
C GLY A 181 27.25 -4.31 11.89
N VAL A 182 25.93 -4.54 11.74
CA VAL A 182 24.91 -3.52 12.05
C VAL A 182 24.74 -3.40 13.57
N ALA A 183 25.18 -2.26 14.10
CA ALA A 183 24.99 -1.90 15.49
C ALA A 183 23.49 -1.72 15.81
N PRO A 184 23.00 -2.23 16.95
CA PRO A 184 21.61 -2.02 17.36
C PRO A 184 21.33 -0.56 17.76
N ARG A 185 20.05 -0.21 17.89
CA ARG A 185 19.51 1.07 18.37
C ARG A 185 18.65 0.84 19.61
N TYR A 186 19.29 0.66 20.76
CA TYR A 186 18.59 0.40 22.04
C TYR A 186 18.29 1.67 22.84
N ASP A 187 18.60 2.83 22.27
CA ASP A 187 18.30 4.16 22.80
C ASP A 187 16.88 4.62 22.49
N ARG A 188 16.13 3.86 21.67
CA ARG A 188 14.75 4.18 21.27
C ARG A 188 13.92 2.92 21.05
N PRO A 189 12.59 3.00 21.08
CA PRO A 189 11.72 1.92 20.65
C PRO A 189 11.94 1.59 19.17
N ALA A 190 11.94 0.30 18.85
CA ALA A 190 11.83 -0.17 17.47
C ALA A 190 10.52 0.32 16.85
N ARG A 191 10.52 0.61 15.55
CA ARG A 191 9.33 1.08 14.84
C ARG A 191 9.17 0.32 13.55
N MET A 192 7.98 -0.23 13.35
CA MET A 192 7.58 -0.89 12.12
C MET A 192 6.41 -0.15 11.51
N ARG A 193 6.55 0.27 10.26
CA ARG A 193 5.47 0.89 9.49
C ARG A 193 4.93 -0.13 8.50
N HIS A 194 3.64 -0.43 8.57
CA HIS A 194 3.02 -1.44 7.73
C HIS A 194 2.17 -0.79 6.63
N LEU A 195 2.38 -1.16 5.37
CA LEU A 195 1.60 -0.66 4.22
C LEU A 195 1.55 -1.75 3.13
N PHE A 196 0.97 -1.46 1.96
CA PHE A 196 1.16 -2.27 0.75
C PHE A 196 1.98 -1.49 -0.27
N ALA A 197 2.90 -2.17 -0.96
CA ALA A 197 3.63 -1.61 -2.10
C ALA A 197 2.90 -1.87 -3.43
N THR A 198 1.97 -2.82 -3.44
CA THR A 198 1.21 -3.29 -4.59
C THR A 198 -0.26 -3.47 -4.20
N ALA A 199 -1.18 -3.59 -5.16
CA ALA A 199 -2.61 -3.72 -4.85
C ALA A 199 -3.36 -4.53 -5.92
N ILE A 200 -4.41 -5.23 -5.50
CA ILE A 200 -5.44 -5.77 -6.42
C ILE A 200 -6.46 -4.65 -6.68
N THR A 201 -6.54 -4.19 -7.92
CA THR A 201 -7.30 -3.01 -8.34
C THR A 201 -8.28 -3.34 -9.48
N PRO A 202 -9.19 -2.41 -9.85
CA PRO A 202 -10.02 -2.52 -11.06
C PRO A 202 -9.26 -2.86 -12.35
N ASP A 203 -8.02 -2.40 -12.49
CA ASP A 203 -7.17 -2.63 -13.66
C ASP A 203 -6.31 -3.91 -13.55
N GLY A 204 -6.53 -4.69 -12.48
CA GLY A 204 -5.71 -5.85 -12.15
C GLY A 204 -4.71 -5.56 -11.05
N ILE A 205 -3.62 -6.32 -11.01
CA ILE A 205 -2.63 -6.20 -9.94
C ILE A 205 -1.61 -5.12 -10.32
N ILE A 206 -1.51 -4.07 -9.51
CA ILE A 206 -0.58 -2.96 -9.71
C ILE A 206 0.71 -3.24 -8.96
N THR A 207 1.83 -3.33 -9.67
CA THR A 207 3.18 -3.56 -9.13
C THR A 207 4.11 -2.35 -9.26
N GLY A 208 3.80 -1.41 -10.15
CA GLY A 208 4.68 -0.30 -10.55
C GLY A 208 4.87 0.82 -9.52
N HIS A 209 4.62 0.58 -8.23
CA HIS A 209 4.90 1.54 -7.17
C HIS A 209 6.18 1.18 -6.39
N VAL A 210 6.64 -0.08 -6.49
CA VAL A 210 7.85 -0.57 -5.82
C VAL A 210 9.09 0.26 -6.18
N GLU A 211 9.27 0.63 -7.45
CA GLU A 211 10.39 1.47 -7.92
C GLU A 211 10.54 2.76 -7.11
N SER A 212 9.41 3.42 -6.81
CA SER A 212 9.42 4.67 -6.06
C SER A 212 9.88 4.52 -4.61
N LEU A 213 9.85 3.29 -4.07
CA LEU A 213 10.25 2.99 -2.69
C LEU A 213 11.74 2.66 -2.57
N LEU A 214 12.39 2.29 -3.67
CA LEU A 214 13.78 1.84 -3.67
C LEU A 214 14.79 2.96 -3.98
N GLN A 215 14.35 4.21 -4.13
CA GLN A 215 15.18 5.34 -4.57
C GLN A 215 16.40 5.63 -3.67
N ASP A 216 16.30 5.32 -2.37
CA ASP A 216 17.37 5.54 -1.38
C ASP A 216 18.03 4.22 -0.92
N VAL A 217 17.63 3.09 -1.51
CA VAL A 217 18.16 1.76 -1.20
C VAL A 217 19.44 1.53 -2.01
N GLN A 218 20.48 1.03 -1.35
CA GLN A 218 21.78 0.74 -1.96
C GLN A 218 22.01 -0.76 -2.16
N GLN A 219 21.37 -1.59 -1.35
CA GLN A 219 21.48 -3.04 -1.43
C GLN A 219 20.11 -3.70 -1.34
N ILE A 220 19.82 -4.63 -2.25
CA ILE A 220 18.58 -5.41 -2.24
C ILE A 220 18.85 -6.91 -2.22
N TYR A 221 18.08 -7.61 -1.41
CA TYR A 221 18.06 -9.07 -1.33
C TYR A 221 16.75 -9.57 -1.94
N THR A 222 16.81 -10.14 -3.14
CA THR A 222 15.63 -10.71 -3.78
C THR A 222 15.43 -12.16 -3.37
N LEU A 223 14.20 -12.47 -3.00
CA LEU A 223 13.76 -13.80 -2.59
C LEU A 223 12.82 -14.34 -3.65
N ALA A 224 13.17 -15.49 -4.21
CA ALA A 224 12.31 -16.23 -5.11
C ALA A 224 11.93 -17.58 -4.48
N GLY A 225 10.78 -18.09 -4.86
CA GLY A 225 10.32 -19.40 -4.42
C GLY A 225 8.86 -19.65 -4.78
N GLU A 226 8.53 -20.90 -5.07
CA GLU A 226 7.15 -21.31 -5.35
C GLU A 226 6.25 -21.03 -4.13
N PRO A 227 4.93 -20.81 -4.31
CA PRO A 227 4.01 -20.71 -3.18
C PRO A 227 4.18 -21.88 -2.22
N GLY A 228 4.47 -21.62 -0.94
CA GLY A 228 4.74 -22.65 0.07
C GLY A 228 6.23 -22.88 0.35
N SER A 229 7.13 -22.26 -0.41
CA SER A 229 8.59 -22.37 -0.22
C SER A 229 9.15 -21.63 1.01
N GLY A 230 8.35 -20.78 1.67
CA GLY A 230 8.76 -20.07 2.88
C GLY A 230 9.17 -18.61 2.70
N VAL A 231 9.02 -18.01 1.50
CA VAL A 231 9.47 -16.62 1.24
C VAL A 231 8.87 -15.60 2.22
N PRO A 232 7.54 -15.55 2.48
CA PRO A 232 6.98 -14.63 3.46
C PRO A 232 7.55 -14.81 4.87
N GLN A 233 7.85 -16.04 5.27
CA GLN A 233 8.44 -16.37 6.57
C GLN A 233 9.89 -15.87 6.67
N VAL A 234 10.66 -15.94 5.58
CA VAL A 234 12.01 -15.35 5.53
C VAL A 234 11.96 -13.83 5.67
N LEU A 235 11.02 -13.16 4.98
CA LEU A 235 10.82 -11.71 5.12
C LEU A 235 10.37 -11.32 6.54
N GLY A 236 9.49 -12.13 7.16
CA GLY A 236 9.11 -12.00 8.56
C GLY A 236 10.32 -12.01 9.48
N ARG A 237 11.21 -13.00 9.34
CA ARG A 237 12.45 -13.07 10.14
C ARG A 237 13.38 -11.87 9.96
N ILE A 238 13.40 -11.25 8.78
CA ILE A 238 14.17 -10.03 8.53
C ILE A 238 13.53 -8.85 9.29
N ALA A 239 12.22 -8.69 9.22
CA ALA A 239 11.48 -7.66 9.94
C ALA A 239 11.62 -7.82 11.47
N ASP A 240 11.47 -9.06 11.97
CA ASP A 240 11.62 -9.39 13.39
C ASP A 240 13.02 -9.05 13.90
N LEU A 241 14.08 -9.45 13.17
CA LEU A 241 15.45 -9.15 13.57
C LEU A 241 15.77 -7.65 13.50
N ALA A 242 15.19 -6.91 12.54
CA ALA A 242 15.31 -5.46 12.49
C ALA A 242 14.66 -4.82 13.73
N HIS A 243 13.47 -5.30 14.12
CA HIS A 243 12.77 -4.87 15.32
C HIS A 243 13.58 -5.20 16.60
N GLU A 244 14.10 -6.42 16.73
CA GLU A 244 14.97 -6.83 17.84
C GLU A 244 16.26 -6.00 17.93
N LYS A 245 16.71 -5.43 16.82
CA LYS A 245 17.85 -4.49 16.75
C LYS A 245 17.47 -3.03 16.97
N GLY A 246 16.19 -2.71 17.19
CA GLY A 246 15.72 -1.34 17.38
C GLY A 246 15.69 -0.48 16.11
N LEU A 247 15.83 -1.10 14.94
CA LEU A 247 15.83 -0.38 13.66
C LEU A 247 14.41 0.01 13.24
N TYR A 248 14.31 1.12 12.52
CA TYR A 248 13.11 1.44 11.76
C TYR A 248 13.00 0.54 10.53
N ALA A 249 11.85 -0.12 10.38
CA ALA A 249 11.53 -0.95 9.22
C ALA A 249 10.22 -0.51 8.59
N GLU A 250 10.19 -0.45 7.26
CA GLU A 250 8.97 -0.35 6.47
C GLU A 250 8.63 -1.75 5.95
N VAL A 251 7.47 -2.26 6.32
CA VAL A 251 7.00 -3.61 6.03
C VAL A 251 5.82 -3.51 5.07
N TYR A 252 6.04 -3.97 3.85
CA TYR A 252 5.05 -3.97 2.79
C TYR A 252 4.47 -5.35 2.59
N HIS A 253 3.16 -5.45 2.80
CA HIS A 253 2.43 -6.71 2.78
C HIS A 253 1.99 -7.12 1.39
N CYS A 254 1.66 -8.40 1.25
CA CYS A 254 1.14 -8.98 0.04
C CYS A 254 -0.29 -8.50 -0.23
N PRO A 255 -0.60 -8.02 -1.44
CA PRO A 255 -1.91 -7.46 -1.76
C PRO A 255 -3.03 -8.52 -1.79
N PHE A 256 -2.66 -9.80 -1.88
CA PHE A 256 -3.60 -10.92 -1.83
C PHE A 256 -3.85 -11.40 -0.39
N ASN A 257 -2.79 -11.75 0.33
CA ASN A 257 -2.85 -12.20 1.72
C ASN A 257 -2.09 -11.22 2.62
N PRO A 258 -2.78 -10.33 3.36
CA PRO A 258 -2.17 -9.23 4.08
C PRO A 258 -1.34 -9.66 5.30
N ARG A 259 -1.32 -10.96 5.62
CA ARG A 259 -0.43 -11.54 6.64
C ARG A 259 0.95 -11.89 6.10
N ASN A 260 1.07 -12.02 4.78
CA ASN A 260 2.34 -12.32 4.12
C ASN A 260 3.05 -11.00 3.81
N ILE A 261 4.36 -10.97 4.02
CA ILE A 261 5.21 -9.82 3.67
C ILE A 261 5.78 -10.05 2.28
N ASP A 262 5.83 -9.01 1.47
CA ASP A 262 6.42 -9.04 0.13
C ASP A 262 7.64 -8.13 -0.01
N LEU A 263 7.77 -7.09 0.83
CA LEU A 263 8.93 -6.21 0.82
C LEU A 263 9.21 -5.67 2.22
N VAL A 264 10.48 -5.69 2.63
CA VAL A 264 10.97 -5.02 3.84
C VAL A 264 12.03 -4.02 3.40
N ILE A 265 11.88 -2.76 3.81
CA ILE A 265 12.90 -1.72 3.64
C ILE A 265 13.42 -1.34 5.02
N LEU A 266 14.75 -1.25 5.13
CA LEU A 266 15.49 -0.83 6.32
C LEU A 266 16.22 0.48 6.00
N PRO A 267 15.55 1.65 6.09
CA PRO A 267 16.09 2.91 5.58
C PRO A 267 17.43 3.30 6.21
N GLU A 268 17.59 3.05 7.52
CA GLU A 268 18.79 3.42 8.28
C GLU A 268 20.08 2.77 7.78
N ILE A 269 19.97 1.58 7.19
CA ILE A 269 21.10 0.84 6.63
C ILE A 269 21.02 0.76 5.09
N LYS A 270 20.03 1.40 4.48
CA LYS A 270 19.80 1.44 3.02
C LYS A 270 19.70 0.05 2.37
N VAL A 271 19.11 -0.90 3.10
CA VAL A 271 18.89 -2.28 2.64
C VAL A 271 17.40 -2.53 2.39
N ALA A 272 17.06 -3.30 1.36
CA ALA A 272 15.75 -3.87 1.19
C ALA A 272 15.81 -5.40 0.98
N ALA A 273 14.74 -6.10 1.32
CA ALA A 273 14.52 -7.51 0.97
C ALA A 273 13.14 -7.66 0.34
N MET A 274 13.04 -8.33 -0.81
CA MET A 274 11.82 -8.34 -1.62
C MET A 274 11.51 -9.72 -2.18
N ASN A 275 10.26 -10.13 -2.08
CA ASN A 275 9.68 -11.24 -2.84
C ASN A 275 9.52 -10.83 -4.31
N ILE A 276 10.17 -11.56 -5.23
CA ILE A 276 10.10 -11.28 -6.68
C ILE A 276 9.17 -12.23 -7.44
N GLN A 277 8.40 -13.07 -6.75
CA GLN A 277 7.45 -13.99 -7.36
C GLN A 277 6.10 -13.32 -7.64
N PRO A 278 5.32 -13.85 -8.60
CA PRO A 278 3.97 -13.37 -8.87
C PRO A 278 3.11 -13.21 -7.59
N PRO A 279 2.35 -12.11 -7.49
CA PRO A 279 2.00 -11.23 -8.60
C PRO A 279 3.03 -10.13 -8.89
N HIS A 280 4.17 -10.08 -8.20
CA HIS A 280 5.24 -9.15 -8.53
C HIS A 280 5.86 -9.49 -9.89
N SER A 281 5.97 -8.49 -10.75
CA SER A 281 6.62 -8.56 -12.07
C SER A 281 7.88 -7.69 -12.14
N TYR A 282 8.24 -7.05 -11.03
CA TYR A 282 9.32 -6.07 -10.96
C TYR A 282 10.66 -6.75 -10.69
N ASP A 283 11.64 -6.53 -11.57
CA ASP A 283 13.02 -6.95 -11.36
C ASP A 283 13.87 -5.75 -10.89
N PRO A 284 14.20 -5.67 -9.58
CA PRO A 284 14.99 -4.57 -9.04
C PRO A 284 16.44 -4.56 -9.55
N SER A 285 16.94 -5.66 -10.15
CA SER A 285 18.30 -5.70 -10.71
C SER A 285 18.50 -4.81 -11.94
N SER A 286 17.42 -4.19 -12.43
CA SER A 286 17.44 -3.17 -13.48
C SER A 286 17.88 -1.77 -12.99
N LEU A 287 17.97 -1.54 -11.67
CA LEU A 287 18.36 -0.25 -11.11
C LEU A 287 19.90 -0.09 -11.11
N PRO A 288 20.45 0.94 -11.78
CA PRO A 288 21.88 1.04 -12.10
C PRO A 288 22.83 1.17 -10.88
N ASP A 289 22.32 1.62 -9.73
CA ASP A 289 23.12 1.82 -8.50
C ASP A 289 22.79 0.82 -7.37
N LEU A 290 21.97 -0.19 -7.67
CA LEU A 290 21.46 -1.13 -6.67
C LEU A 290 22.24 -2.44 -6.70
N THR A 291 22.92 -2.78 -5.60
CA THR A 291 23.59 -4.08 -5.46
C THR A 291 22.56 -5.15 -5.13
N ALA A 292 22.28 -6.05 -6.08
CA ALA A 292 21.29 -7.11 -5.92
C ALA A 292 21.93 -8.46 -5.56
N MET A 293 21.47 -9.08 -4.48
CA MET A 293 21.77 -10.46 -4.09
C MET A 293 20.51 -11.31 -4.23
N LYS A 294 20.62 -12.54 -4.75
CA LYS A 294 19.46 -13.41 -5.00
C LYS A 294 19.50 -14.65 -4.12
N LEU A 295 18.38 -15.00 -3.50
CA LEU A 295 18.16 -16.28 -2.83
C LEU A 295 16.90 -16.93 -3.39
N ASN A 296 17.05 -18.11 -3.98
CA ASN A 296 15.93 -18.89 -4.51
C ASN A 296 15.63 -20.08 -3.60
N LEU A 297 14.51 -20.02 -2.87
CA LEU A 297 14.08 -21.09 -1.98
C LEU A 297 13.61 -22.33 -2.77
N SER A 298 13.18 -22.19 -4.02
CA SER A 298 12.84 -23.33 -4.87
C SER A 298 14.03 -24.24 -5.20
N SER A 299 15.25 -23.81 -4.93
CA SER A 299 16.46 -24.64 -5.02
C SER A 299 16.54 -25.68 -3.89
N PHE A 300 15.74 -25.54 -2.84
CA PHE A 300 15.70 -26.47 -1.69
C PHE A 300 14.46 -27.38 -1.69
N ILE A 301 13.76 -27.47 -2.82
CA ILE A 301 12.63 -28.38 -2.99
C ILE A 301 13.13 -29.76 -3.44
N ASP A 302 12.66 -30.81 -2.78
CA ASP A 302 12.74 -32.19 -3.26
C ASP A 302 11.87 -32.34 -4.51
N ARG A 303 12.51 -32.34 -5.69
CA ARG A 303 11.82 -32.35 -6.98
C ARG A 303 11.15 -33.70 -7.28
N ASP A 304 11.70 -34.79 -6.77
CA ASP A 304 11.12 -36.12 -6.96
C ASP A 304 9.83 -36.25 -6.14
N LYS A 305 9.85 -35.74 -4.90
CA LYS A 305 8.64 -35.67 -4.07
C LYS A 305 7.59 -34.72 -4.65
N LEU A 306 8.00 -33.55 -5.13
CA LEU A 306 7.09 -32.56 -5.70
C LEU A 306 6.40 -33.08 -6.98
N ALA A 307 7.11 -33.86 -7.81
CA ALA A 307 6.59 -34.37 -9.08
C ALA A 307 5.32 -35.21 -8.92
N VAL A 308 5.13 -35.86 -7.76
CA VAL A 308 3.93 -36.62 -7.41
C VAL A 308 2.68 -35.74 -7.43
N TYR A 309 2.80 -34.45 -7.08
CA TYR A 309 1.69 -33.49 -7.01
C TYR A 309 1.51 -32.65 -8.28
N SER A 310 2.13 -33.03 -9.40
CA SER A 310 2.15 -32.20 -10.62
C SER A 310 0.74 -31.89 -11.16
N HIS A 311 -0.20 -32.83 -11.04
CA HIS A 311 -1.58 -32.63 -11.47
C HIS A 311 -2.33 -31.67 -10.54
N GLU A 312 -2.19 -31.87 -9.23
CA GLU A 312 -2.78 -31.08 -8.17
C GLU A 312 -2.29 -29.62 -8.23
N LEU A 313 -0.98 -29.43 -8.39
CA LEU A 313 -0.36 -28.11 -8.55
C LEU A 313 -0.90 -27.38 -9.79
N SER A 314 -0.99 -28.08 -10.93
CA SER A 314 -1.52 -27.50 -12.17
C SER A 314 -3.00 -27.11 -12.02
N SER A 315 -3.80 -27.97 -11.36
CA SER A 315 -5.20 -27.70 -11.05
C SER A 315 -5.37 -26.51 -10.10
N ALA A 316 -4.59 -26.46 -9.02
CA ALA A 316 -4.62 -25.39 -8.04
C ALA A 316 -4.22 -24.04 -8.66
N ALA A 317 -3.16 -24.02 -9.48
CA ALA A 317 -2.72 -22.81 -10.19
C ALA A 317 -3.82 -22.27 -11.11
N TYR A 318 -4.48 -23.15 -11.89
CA TYR A 318 -5.58 -22.75 -12.78
C TYR A 318 -6.78 -22.20 -12.00
N ARG A 319 -7.24 -22.91 -10.95
CA ARG A 319 -8.37 -22.47 -10.13
C ARG A 319 -8.08 -21.18 -9.38
N TYR A 320 -6.86 -21.03 -8.86
CA TYR A 320 -6.39 -19.81 -8.19
C TYR A 320 -6.48 -18.61 -9.13
N GLN A 321 -5.94 -18.73 -10.34
CA GLN A 321 -5.98 -17.66 -11.34
C GLN A 321 -7.43 -17.32 -11.72
N ALA A 322 -8.29 -18.31 -11.94
CA ALA A 322 -9.70 -18.09 -12.25
C ALA A 322 -10.44 -17.31 -11.13
N CYS A 323 -10.12 -17.59 -9.86
CA CYS A 323 -10.69 -16.85 -8.73
C CYS A 323 -10.17 -15.40 -8.66
N LEU A 324 -8.88 -15.18 -8.92
CA LEU A 324 -8.31 -13.83 -9.01
C LEU A 324 -8.94 -13.02 -10.14
N ASP A 325 -9.04 -13.59 -11.34
CA ASP A 325 -9.65 -12.93 -12.49
C ASP A 325 -11.11 -12.55 -12.22
N ARG A 326 -11.85 -13.46 -11.57
CA ARG A 326 -13.21 -13.20 -11.11
C ARG A 326 -13.25 -12.05 -10.10
N ALA A 327 -12.36 -12.03 -9.12
CA ALA A 327 -12.31 -10.95 -8.12
C ALA A 327 -12.05 -9.60 -8.79
N VAL A 328 -11.02 -9.50 -9.63
CA VAL A 328 -10.67 -8.28 -10.39
C VAL A 328 -11.84 -7.82 -11.25
N ALA A 329 -12.52 -8.73 -11.94
CA ALA A 329 -13.69 -8.38 -12.76
C ALA A 329 -14.83 -7.74 -11.94
N TYR A 330 -15.08 -8.24 -10.72
CA TYR A 330 -16.11 -7.66 -9.84
C TYR A 330 -15.66 -6.34 -9.18
N ILE A 331 -14.38 -6.20 -8.82
CA ILE A 331 -13.81 -4.92 -8.37
C ILE A 331 -13.94 -3.88 -9.48
N ARG A 332 -13.64 -4.24 -10.73
CA ARG A 332 -13.82 -3.38 -11.90
C ARG A 332 -15.28 -2.95 -12.10
N GLN A 333 -16.23 -3.88 -11.97
CA GLN A 333 -17.66 -3.54 -12.02
C GLN A 333 -18.08 -2.62 -10.87
N ALA A 334 -17.51 -2.80 -9.67
CA ALA A 334 -17.76 -1.92 -8.53
C ALA A 334 -17.28 -0.50 -8.83
N LYS A 335 -16.07 -0.34 -9.38
CA LYS A 335 -15.55 0.95 -9.86
C LYS A 335 -16.47 1.59 -10.90
N LEU A 336 -16.85 0.86 -11.95
CA LEU A 336 -17.74 1.39 -12.98
C LEU A 336 -19.12 1.83 -12.42
N THR A 337 -19.63 1.12 -11.42
CA THR A 337 -20.87 1.48 -10.72
C THR A 337 -20.69 2.72 -9.85
N HIS A 338 -19.53 2.85 -9.20
CA HIS A 338 -19.14 4.04 -8.44
C HIS A 338 -18.99 5.26 -9.36
N ASP A 339 -18.27 5.13 -10.48
CA ASP A 339 -18.11 6.18 -11.50
C ASP A 339 -19.46 6.63 -12.08
N TYR A 340 -20.43 5.70 -12.22
CA TYR A 340 -21.80 6.06 -12.57
C TYR A 340 -22.48 6.92 -11.50
N MET A 341 -22.30 6.58 -10.22
CA MET A 341 -22.84 7.37 -9.11
C MET A 341 -22.23 8.77 -9.05
N GLU A 342 -20.95 8.94 -9.36
CA GLU A 342 -20.29 10.25 -9.39
C GLU A 342 -20.96 11.23 -10.36
N LYS A 343 -21.59 10.75 -11.44
CA LYS A 343 -22.33 11.59 -12.40
C LYS A 343 -23.49 12.36 -11.78
N PHE A 344 -24.00 11.92 -10.63
CA PHE A 344 -25.03 12.64 -9.88
C PHE A 344 -24.43 13.66 -8.90
N TYR A 345 -23.26 13.36 -8.34
CA TYR A 345 -22.58 14.23 -7.37
C TYR A 345 -21.87 15.40 -8.06
N VAL A 346 -21.09 15.14 -9.11
CA VAL A 346 -20.23 16.14 -9.77
C VAL A 346 -21.00 17.39 -10.19
N PRO A 347 -22.18 17.31 -10.86
CA PRO A 347 -22.92 18.49 -11.27
C PRO A 347 -23.48 19.33 -10.11
N ALA A 348 -23.61 18.73 -8.92
CA ALA A 348 -24.12 19.40 -7.73
C ALA A 348 -23.02 20.07 -6.90
N MET A 349 -21.74 19.93 -7.26
CA MET A 349 -20.62 20.49 -6.51
C MET A 349 -20.26 21.90 -6.95
N ASN A 350 -20.06 22.79 -5.98
CA ASN A 350 -19.39 24.07 -6.19
C ASN A 350 -17.86 23.90 -6.15
N PHE A 351 -17.27 23.55 -7.30
CA PHE A 351 -15.82 23.37 -7.42
C PHE A 351 -15.01 24.64 -7.23
N GLU A 352 -15.59 25.83 -7.45
CA GLU A 352 -14.92 27.09 -7.19
C GLU A 352 -14.66 27.28 -5.68
N ALA A 353 -15.68 27.02 -4.86
CA ALA A 353 -15.55 27.06 -3.40
C ALA A 353 -14.55 26.01 -2.88
N ILE A 354 -14.58 24.78 -3.44
CA ILE A 354 -13.60 23.73 -3.11
C ILE A 354 -12.18 24.17 -3.48
N ASN A 355 -12.00 24.81 -4.64
CA ASN A 355 -10.70 25.35 -5.06
C ASN A 355 -10.20 26.43 -4.11
N ALA A 356 -11.06 27.35 -3.67
CA ALA A 356 -10.71 28.35 -2.66
C ALA A 356 -10.29 27.70 -1.34
N LYS A 357 -11.06 26.71 -0.85
CA LYS A 357 -10.71 25.94 0.35
C LYS A 357 -9.37 25.22 0.21
N ARG A 358 -9.06 24.66 -0.97
CA ARG A 358 -7.75 24.05 -1.23
C ARG A 358 -6.61 25.04 -1.08
N GLN A 359 -6.76 26.27 -1.59
CA GLN A 359 -5.72 27.29 -1.46
C GLN A 359 -5.52 27.72 0.00
N GLU A 360 -6.61 27.85 0.76
CA GLU A 360 -6.54 28.11 2.21
C GLU A 360 -5.75 27.02 2.94
N ILE A 361 -6.07 25.74 2.68
CA ILE A 361 -5.36 24.62 3.31
C ILE A 361 -3.91 24.54 2.86
N LEU A 362 -3.61 24.76 1.58
CA LEU A 362 -2.23 24.83 1.10
C LEU A 362 -1.45 25.92 1.82
N GLN A 363 -2.01 27.11 1.99
CA GLN A 363 -1.33 28.20 2.70
C GLN A 363 -1.04 27.83 4.16
N ARG A 364 -1.95 27.12 4.83
CA ARG A 364 -1.72 26.62 6.20
C ARG A 364 -0.60 25.59 6.23
N ILE A 365 -0.55 24.69 5.26
CA ILE A 365 0.53 23.71 5.13
C ILE A 365 1.88 24.41 4.91
N LEU A 366 1.92 25.47 4.10
CA LEU A 366 3.13 26.28 3.91
C LEU A 366 3.56 26.99 5.20
N ASN A 367 2.61 27.45 6.02
CA ASN A 367 2.93 28.04 7.32
C ASN A 367 3.56 27.00 8.26
N TYR A 368 2.99 25.77 8.34
CA TYR A 368 3.63 24.68 9.09
C TYR A 368 5.02 24.37 8.54
N ALA A 369 5.20 24.37 7.22
CA ALA A 369 6.50 24.12 6.61
C ALA A 369 7.56 25.17 7.00
N ALA A 370 7.16 26.42 7.23
CA ALA A 370 8.04 27.49 7.71
C ALA A 370 8.53 27.28 9.15
N GLU A 371 7.85 26.44 9.94
CA GLU A 371 8.30 26.04 11.29
C GLU A 371 9.47 25.04 11.24
N PHE A 372 9.77 24.48 10.05
CA PHE A 372 10.85 23.53 9.80
C PHE A 372 11.91 24.06 8.81
N PRO A 373 12.65 25.14 9.14
CA PRO A 373 13.50 25.86 8.18
C PRO A 373 14.68 25.05 7.61
N GLY A 374 15.13 23.98 8.27
CA GLY A 374 16.27 23.16 7.83
C GLY A 374 15.95 22.02 6.84
N VAL A 375 14.67 21.76 6.55
CA VAL A 375 14.24 20.57 5.81
C VAL A 375 14.74 20.52 4.36
N LEU A 376 14.85 21.68 3.70
CA LEU A 376 15.27 21.77 2.30
C LEU A 376 16.80 21.93 2.15
N GLU A 377 17.52 22.21 3.23
CA GLU A 377 18.98 22.36 3.22
C GLU A 377 19.73 21.03 3.40
N GLU A 378 19.10 20.03 4.05
CA GLU A 378 19.68 18.68 4.24
C GLU A 378 19.49 17.74 3.03
N ALA A 379 18.68 18.14 2.05
CA ALA A 379 18.35 17.35 0.85
C ALA A 379 19.15 17.74 -0.42
N SER A 380 20.01 18.77 -0.32
CA SER A 380 20.95 19.21 -1.35
C SER A 380 22.37 18.78 -1.02
#